data_AF-A0A9D2TEM3-F1
#
_entry.id   AF-A0A9D2TEM3-F1
#
_cell.length_a   1.000
_cell.length_b   1.000
_cell.length_c   1.000
_cell.angle_alpha   90.00
_cell.angle_beta   90.00
_cell.angle_gamma   90.00
#
_symmetry.space_group_name_H-M   'P 1'
#
loop_
_entity.id
_entity.type
_entity.pdbx_description
1 polymer ?
#
loop_
_entity_poly.entity_id
_entity_poly.type
_entity_poly.pdbx_seq_one_letter_code
_entity_poly.pdbx_strand_id
1 'polypeptide(L)'
;MADLKGSLSKGLTAINVKTSTFLEAKKIQTYISTLNAEIEGLQKEIGRLAYEEWQENGTVSLAKIGEPLMEISRKKQTIEEQKKAAEELELKEQQILGTSESQKPSKIFCPNCGQAYDTPVKFCRKCGTKLQ
;
A
#
# COMPACT_ATOMS: atom_id res chain seq x y z
N MET A 1 13.19 -25.53 27.91
CA MET A 1 13.60 -25.58 26.48
C MET A 1 12.39 -25.73 25.51
N ALA A 2 11.17 -25.35 25.90
CA ALA A 2 9.97 -25.55 25.06
C ALA A 2 9.61 -24.34 24.18
N ASP A 3 10.08 -23.14 24.50
CA ASP A 3 9.66 -21.89 23.82
C ASP A 3 10.32 -21.62 22.46
N LEU A 4 11.53 -22.14 22.23
CA LEU A 4 12.29 -21.86 20.99
C LEU A 4 11.67 -22.53 19.75
N LYS A 5 11.10 -23.73 19.89
CA LYS A 5 10.43 -24.45 18.79
C LYS A 5 9.14 -23.75 18.36
N GLY A 6 8.40 -23.17 19.30
CA GLY A 6 7.16 -22.43 19.02
C GLY A 6 7.41 -21.05 18.40
N SER A 7 8.53 -20.40 18.73
CA SER A 7 8.94 -19.13 18.13
C SER A 7 9.46 -19.30 16.69
N LEU A 8 10.25 -20.36 16.44
CA LEU A 8 10.82 -20.63 15.12
C LEU A 8 9.76 -21.04 14.08
N SER A 9 8.79 -21.88 14.48
CA SER A 9 7.70 -22.30 13.58
C SER A 9 6.80 -21.14 13.17
N LYS A 10 6.51 -20.22 14.09
CA LYS A 10 5.79 -18.98 13.81
C LYS A 10 6.56 -18.05 12.87
N GLY A 11 7.89 -17.98 13.00
CA GLY A 11 8.74 -17.22 12.08
C GLY A 11 8.71 -17.75 10.65
N LEU A 12 8.73 -19.08 10.48
CA LEU A 12 8.65 -19.71 9.16
C LEU A 12 7.29 -19.53 8.49
N THR A 13 6.19 -19.66 9.24
CA THR A 13 4.85 -19.39 8.70
C THR A 13 4.63 -17.91 8.40
N ALA A 14 5.15 -17.00 9.23
CA ALA A 14 5.10 -15.56 9.01
C ALA A 14 5.84 -15.14 7.72
N ILE A 15 7.05 -15.66 7.48
CA ILE A 15 7.83 -15.35 6.27
C ILE A 15 7.10 -15.84 5.01
N ASN A 16 6.51 -17.04 5.06
CA ASN A 16 5.80 -17.59 3.91
C ASN A 16 4.51 -16.80 3.59
N VAL A 17 3.72 -16.48 4.62
CA VAL A 17 2.48 -15.70 4.47
C VAL A 17 2.75 -14.29 3.98
N LYS A 18 3.79 -13.61 4.49
CA LYS A 18 4.18 -12.25 4.05
C LYS A 18 4.65 -12.22 2.59
N THR A 19 5.32 -13.29 2.14
CA THR A 19 5.79 -13.38 0.75
C THR A 19 4.63 -13.61 -0.22
N SER A 20 3.67 -14.48 0.13
CA SER A 20 2.53 -14.79 -0.75
C SER A 20 1.57 -13.60 -0.90
N THR A 21 1.21 -12.94 0.19
CA THR A 21 0.31 -11.78 0.22
C THR A 21 0.94 -10.55 -0.44
N PHE A 22 2.24 -10.29 -0.23
CA PHE A 22 2.96 -9.24 -0.95
C PHE A 22 2.88 -9.44 -2.48
N LEU A 23 3.05 -10.68 -2.96
CA LEU A 23 2.95 -10.99 -4.38
C LEU A 23 1.52 -10.80 -4.91
N GLU A 24 0.49 -11.20 -4.15
CA GLU A 24 -0.92 -10.97 -4.51
C GLU A 24 -1.26 -9.47 -4.56
N ALA A 25 -0.84 -8.70 -3.56
CA ALA A 25 -0.99 -7.25 -3.55
C ALA A 25 -0.29 -6.58 -4.74
N LYS A 26 0.91 -7.05 -5.12
CA LYS A 26 1.62 -6.52 -6.30
C LYS A 26 0.96 -6.88 -7.63
N LYS A 27 0.34 -8.07 -7.74
CA LYS A 27 -0.48 -8.43 -8.91
C LYS A 27 -1.69 -7.51 -9.04
N ILE A 28 -2.40 -7.30 -7.93
CA ILE A 28 -3.55 -6.38 -7.87
C ILE A 28 -3.13 -4.96 -8.24
N GLN A 29 -2.01 -4.48 -7.69
CA GLN A 29 -1.48 -3.15 -8.00
C GLN A 29 -1.13 -2.98 -9.49
N THR A 30 -0.49 -4.00 -10.09
CA THR A 30 -0.18 -4.00 -11.52
C THR A 30 -1.46 -3.98 -12.36
N TYR A 31 -2.45 -4.80 -11.99
CA TYR A 31 -3.73 -4.85 -12.70
C TYR A 31 -4.49 -3.52 -12.64
N ILE A 32 -4.54 -2.88 -11.46
CA ILE A 32 -5.10 -1.53 -11.29
C ILE A 32 -4.36 -0.52 -12.18
N SER A 33 -3.04 -0.63 -12.28
CA SER A 33 -2.24 0.26 -13.13
C SER A 33 -2.59 0.11 -14.61
N THR A 34 -2.79 -1.13 -15.07
CA THR A 34 -3.26 -1.42 -16.43
C THR A 34 -4.65 -0.83 -16.67
N LEU A 35 -5.61 -1.06 -15.77
CA LEU A 35 -6.97 -0.53 -15.90
C LEU A 35 -7.00 1.01 -15.92
N ASN A 36 -6.14 1.67 -15.14
CA ASN A 36 -6.01 3.12 -15.17
C ASN A 36 -5.48 3.61 -16.53
N ALA A 37 -4.47 2.95 -17.09
CA ALA A 37 -3.95 3.28 -18.42
C ALA A 37 -5.01 3.10 -19.52
N GLU A 38 -5.82 2.04 -19.43
CA GLU A 38 -6.95 1.82 -20.34
C GLU A 38 -8.04 2.91 -20.20
N ILE A 39 -8.36 3.32 -18.97
CA ILE A 39 -9.30 4.42 -18.71
C ILE A 39 -8.78 5.73 -19.33
N GLU A 40 -7.49 6.05 -19.15
CA GLU A 40 -6.90 7.24 -19.79
C GLU A 40 -6.97 7.17 -21.31
N GLY A 41 -6.79 5.99 -21.90
CA GLY A 41 -6.99 5.75 -23.33
C GLY A 41 -8.42 6.05 -23.77
N LEU A 42 -9.41 5.49 -23.07
CA LEU A 42 -10.83 5.72 -23.34
C LEU A 42 -11.22 7.20 -23.17
N GLN A 43 -10.67 7.90 -22.18
CA GLN A 43 -10.90 9.32 -21.98
C GLN A 43 -10.37 10.16 -23.16
N LYS A 44 -9.20 9.82 -23.68
CA LYS A 44 -8.65 10.48 -24.89
C LYS A 44 -9.50 10.19 -26.12
N GLU A 45 -9.97 8.96 -26.27
CA GLU A 45 -10.87 8.57 -27.36
C GLU A 45 -12.20 9.31 -27.30
N ILE A 46 -12.83 9.39 -26.12
CA ILE A 46 -14.03 10.20 -25.90
C ILE A 46 -13.78 11.65 -26.29
N GLY A 47 -12.66 12.23 -25.86
CA GLY A 47 -12.31 13.61 -26.21
C GLY A 47 -12.20 13.83 -27.71
N ARG A 48 -11.58 12.87 -28.44
CA ARG A 48 -11.50 12.89 -29.90
C ARG A 48 -12.89 12.81 -30.54
N LEU A 49 -13.70 11.83 -30.15
CA LEU A 49 -15.05 11.62 -30.70
C LEU A 49 -15.95 12.81 -30.43
N ALA A 50 -15.89 13.39 -29.23
CA ALA A 50 -16.65 14.57 -28.86
C ALA A 50 -16.24 15.78 -29.70
N TYR A 51 -14.93 15.97 -29.94
CA TYR A 51 -14.45 17.08 -30.77
C TYR A 51 -14.85 16.93 -32.24
N GLU A 52 -14.71 15.72 -32.81
CA GLU A 52 -15.15 15.42 -34.18
C GLU A 52 -16.65 15.68 -34.37
N GLU A 53 -17.48 15.21 -33.44
CA GLU A 53 -18.93 15.41 -33.50
C GLU A 53 -19.32 16.88 -33.32
N TRP A 54 -18.64 17.59 -32.41
CA TRP A 54 -18.84 19.03 -32.25
C TRP A 54 -18.44 19.81 -33.50
N GLN A 55 -17.36 19.42 -34.18
CA GLN A 55 -16.90 20.08 -35.40
C GLN A 55 -17.91 19.92 -36.56
N GLU A 56 -18.58 18.78 -36.66
CA GLU A 56 -19.56 18.52 -37.71
C GLU A 56 -20.94 19.14 -37.42
N ASN A 57 -21.44 18.99 -36.18
CA ASN A 57 -22.83 19.29 -35.84
C ASN A 57 -22.99 20.44 -34.82
N GLY A 58 -21.89 21.04 -34.35
CA GLY A 58 -21.89 22.09 -33.33
C GLY A 58 -22.35 21.63 -31.93
N THR A 59 -22.64 20.33 -31.76
CA THR A 59 -23.18 19.73 -30.54
C THR A 59 -22.53 18.36 -30.33
N VAL A 60 -22.41 17.93 -29.08
CA VAL A 60 -21.88 16.61 -28.71
C VAL A 60 -23.03 15.74 -28.24
N SER A 61 -23.17 14.56 -28.82
CA SER A 61 -24.22 13.62 -28.46
C SER A 61 -23.66 12.50 -27.58
N LEU A 62 -24.42 12.14 -26.54
CA LEU A 62 -24.09 10.98 -25.72
C LEU A 62 -24.14 9.66 -26.50
N ALA A 63 -24.74 9.64 -27.69
CA ALA A 63 -24.86 8.43 -28.50
C ALA A 63 -23.50 7.85 -28.90
N LYS A 64 -22.51 8.70 -29.22
CA LYS A 64 -21.17 8.25 -29.65
C LYS A 64 -20.20 8.02 -28.49
N ILE A 65 -20.35 8.77 -27.39
CA ILE A 65 -19.44 8.72 -26.23
C ILE A 65 -19.98 7.87 -25.08
N GLY A 66 -21.26 7.49 -25.10
CA GLY A 66 -21.94 6.80 -24.01
C GLY A 66 -21.37 5.41 -23.74
N GLU A 67 -21.05 4.64 -24.76
CA GLU A 67 -20.45 3.31 -24.60
C GLU A 67 -19.05 3.36 -23.98
N PRO A 68 -18.10 4.20 -24.48
CA PRO A 68 -16.83 4.43 -23.79
C PRO A 68 -16.98 4.90 -22.34
N LEU A 69 -17.97 5.75 -22.04
CA LEU A 69 -18.23 6.22 -20.68
C LEU A 69 -18.71 5.09 -19.75
N MET A 70 -19.57 4.20 -20.24
CA MET A 70 -19.99 3.01 -19.50
C MET A 70 -18.82 2.07 -19.22
N GLU A 71 -17.95 1.86 -20.21
CA GLU A 71 -16.74 1.05 -20.02
C GLU A 71 -15.78 1.66 -18.99
N ILE A 72 -15.58 2.98 -19.00
CA ILE A 72 -14.83 3.67 -17.93
C ILE A 72 -15.48 3.43 -16.56
N SER A 73 -16.80 3.53 -16.46
CA SER A 73 -17.52 3.32 -15.20
C SER A 73 -17.32 1.89 -14.68
N ARG A 74 -17.41 0.88 -15.55
CA ARG A 74 -17.16 -0.52 -15.20
C ARG A 74 -15.73 -0.74 -14.72
N LYS A 75 -14.74 -0.26 -15.47
CA LYS A 75 -13.33 -0.39 -15.09
C LYS A 75 -13.03 0.30 -13.76
N LYS A 76 -13.63 1.48 -13.49
CA LYS A 76 -13.52 2.17 -12.21
C LYS A 76 -14.12 1.38 -11.06
N GLN A 77 -15.27 0.75 -11.27
CA GLN A 77 -15.87 -0.14 -10.27
C GLN A 77 -14.94 -1.32 -9.95
N THR A 78 -14.38 -1.97 -10.98
CA THR A 78 -13.41 -3.05 -10.79
C THR A 78 -12.17 -2.58 -10.02
N ILE A 79 -11.63 -1.40 -10.32
CA ILE A 79 -10.50 -0.82 -9.57
C ILE A 79 -10.85 -0.68 -8.09
N GLU A 80 -12.05 -0.17 -7.78
CA GLU A 80 -12.48 0.02 -6.40
C GLU A 80 -12.62 -1.31 -5.64
N GLU A 81 -13.19 -2.32 -6.27
CA GLU A 81 -13.29 -3.68 -5.72
C GLU A 81 -11.91 -4.29 -5.47
N GLN A 82 -10.98 -4.13 -6.42
CA GLN A 82 -9.60 -4.61 -6.31
C GLN A 82 -8.82 -3.89 -5.20
N LYS A 83 -9.02 -2.57 -5.04
CA LYS A 83 -8.42 -1.82 -3.93
C LYS A 83 -8.90 -2.30 -2.57
N LYS A 84 -10.22 -2.53 -2.43
CA LYS A 84 -10.78 -3.08 -1.19
C LYS A 84 -10.22 -4.47 -0.88
N ALA A 85 -10.09 -5.32 -1.90
CA ALA A 85 -9.49 -6.64 -1.72
C ALA A 85 -8.02 -6.56 -1.27
N ALA A 86 -7.23 -5.62 -1.82
CA ALA A 86 -5.85 -5.39 -1.40
C ALA A 86 -5.76 -4.89 0.06
N GLU A 87 -6.61 -3.96 0.46
CA GLU A 87 -6.67 -3.46 1.84
C GLU A 87 -7.07 -4.55 2.83
N GLU A 88 -8.03 -5.41 2.45
CA GLU A 88 -8.45 -6.55 3.28
C GLU A 88 -7.32 -7.59 3.44
N LEU A 89 -6.53 -7.83 2.39
CA LEU A 89 -5.33 -8.68 2.43
C LEU A 89 -4.30 -8.13 3.43
N GLU A 90 -4.02 -6.82 3.39
CA GLU A 90 -3.09 -6.17 4.32
C GLU A 90 -3.59 -6.22 5.77
N LEU A 91 -4.90 -6.04 6.01
CA LEU A 91 -5.49 -6.17 7.34
C LEU A 91 -5.38 -7.61 7.87
N LYS A 92 -5.64 -8.61 7.01
CA LYS A 92 -5.48 -10.03 7.36
C LYS A 92 -4.03 -10.36 7.70
N GLU A 93 -3.05 -9.82 6.97
CA GLU A 93 -1.63 -9.96 7.32
C GLU A 93 -1.33 -9.42 8.72
N GLN A 94 -1.80 -8.21 9.04
CA GLN A 94 -1.57 -7.58 10.35
C GLN A 94 -2.19 -8.39 11.50
N GLN A 95 -3.36 -9.00 11.28
CA GLN A 95 -4.01 -9.85 12.27
C GLN A 95 -3.31 -11.21 12.47
N ILE A 96 -2.82 -11.84 11.40
CA ILE A 96 -2.11 -13.12 11.46
C ILE A 96 -0.73 -12.96 12.11
N LEU A 97 -0.04 -11.84 11.82
CA LEU A 97 1.31 -11.57 12.30
C LEU A 97 1.37 -10.97 13.70
N GLY A 98 0.22 -10.60 14.29
CA GLY A 98 0.07 -10.15 15.67
C GLY A 98 1.22 -9.26 16.14
N THR A 99 1.22 -7.99 15.74
CA THR A 99 2.04 -6.91 16.35
C THR A 99 3.43 -7.35 16.83
N SER A 100 4.34 -7.70 15.92
CA SER A 100 5.77 -7.79 16.26
C SER A 100 6.54 -6.48 15.98
N GLU A 101 5.84 -5.40 15.62
CA GLU A 101 6.43 -4.07 15.43
C GLU A 101 5.71 -3.02 16.29
N SER A 102 5.86 -3.11 17.61
CA SER A 102 5.73 -1.95 18.51
C SER A 102 6.43 -2.20 19.85
N GLN A 103 7.65 -2.74 19.80
CA GLN A 103 8.64 -2.34 20.79
C GLN A 103 9.52 -1.30 20.11
N LYS A 104 9.06 -0.04 20.08
CA LYS A 104 10.04 1.06 20.06
C LYS A 104 10.87 0.83 21.33
N PRO A 105 12.16 0.46 21.28
CA PRO A 105 12.98 0.63 22.46
C PRO A 105 12.85 2.12 22.80
N SER A 106 12.40 2.44 24.00
CA SER A 106 12.35 3.80 24.52
C SER A 106 13.77 4.35 24.42
N LYS A 107 14.06 5.09 23.35
CA LYS A 107 15.38 5.65 23.11
C LYS A 107 15.66 6.61 24.26
N ILE A 108 16.71 6.34 25.01
CA ILE A 108 17.17 7.20 26.09
C ILE A 108 18.10 8.23 25.46
N PHE A 109 17.78 9.50 25.64
CA PHE A 109 18.60 10.60 25.11
C PHE A 109 19.43 11.22 26.23
N CYS A 110 20.70 11.48 25.96
CA CYS A 110 21.55 12.22 26.88
C CYS A 110 21.13 13.70 26.92
N PRO A 111 20.83 14.28 28.10
CA PRO A 111 20.37 15.66 28.20
C PRO A 111 21.48 16.69 27.89
N ASN A 112 22.75 16.29 27.94
CA ASN A 112 23.88 17.20 27.73
C ASN A 112 24.34 17.25 26.26
N CYS A 113 24.38 16.11 25.55
CA CYS A 113 24.94 16.04 24.19
C CYS A 113 23.96 15.52 23.13
N GLY A 114 22.73 15.19 23.51
CA GLY A 114 21.69 14.68 22.61
C GLY A 114 21.91 13.26 22.09
N GLN A 115 22.92 12.53 22.58
CA GLN A 115 23.20 11.17 22.11
C GLN A 115 22.05 10.22 22.46
N ALA A 116 21.54 9.51 21.46
CA ALA A 116 20.53 8.47 21.62
C ALA A 116 21.18 7.12 22.00
N TYR A 117 20.53 6.39 22.89
CA TYR A 117 20.88 5.04 23.30
C TYR A 117 19.66 4.12 23.20
N ASP A 118 19.85 2.99 22.54
CA ASP A 118 18.81 1.95 22.41
C ASP A 118 18.77 1.02 23.64
N THR A 119 19.75 1.12 24.55
CA THR A 119 19.83 0.37 25.81
C THR A 119 20.09 1.31 26.99
N PRO A 120 19.61 0.98 28.21
CA PRO A 120 19.91 1.75 29.41
C PRO A 120 21.42 1.73 29.70
N VAL A 121 22.04 2.90 29.66
CA VAL A 121 23.46 3.09 29.97
C VAL A 121 23.59 3.97 31.21
N LYS A 122 24.51 3.61 32.13
CA LYS A 122 24.77 4.41 33.34
C LYS A 122 25.44 5.75 33.04
N PHE A 123 26.29 5.77 32.01
CA PHE A 123 27.03 6.95 31.57
C PHE A 123 26.95 7.11 30.05
N CYS A 124 26.86 8.35 29.59
CA CYS A 124 26.92 8.70 28.19
C CYS A 124 28.32 8.39 27.64
N ARG A 125 28.40 7.47 26.67
CA ARG A 125 29.65 7.12 25.94
C ARG A 125 30.28 8.27 25.15
N LYS A 126 29.55 9.36 24.92
CA LYS A 126 30.02 10.52 24.13
C LYS A 126 30.56 11.65 25.01
N CYS A 127 29.86 12.00 26.09
CA CYS A 127 30.21 13.15 26.94
C CYS A 127 30.44 12.81 28.42
N GLY A 128 30.35 11.54 28.81
CA GLY A 128 30.57 11.09 30.19
C GLY A 128 29.45 11.42 31.18
N THR A 129 28.39 12.12 30.76
CA THR A 129 27.27 12.50 31.64
C THR A 129 26.57 11.27 32.20
N LYS A 130 26.35 11.25 33.52
CA LYS A 130 25.62 10.19 34.22
C LYS A 130 24.13 10.27 33.87
N LEU A 131 23.55 9.18 33.36
CA LEU A 131 22.13 9.11 32.94
C LEU A 131 21.26 8.33 33.94
N GLN A 132 21.89 7.53 34.80
CA GLN A 132 21.29 6.83 35.95
C GLN A 132 22.17 7.00 37.18
#